data_AF-D8VEY5-F1
#
_entry.id   AF-D8VEY5-F1
#
_cell.length_a   1.000
_cell.length_b   1.000
_cell.length_c   1.000
_cell.angle_alpha   90.00
_cell.angle_beta   90.00
_cell.angle_gamma   90.00
#
_symmetry.space_group_name_H-M   'P 1'
#
loop_
_entity.id
_entity.type
_entity.pdbx_description
1 polymer ?
#
loop_
_entity_poly.entity_id
_entity_poly.type
_entity_poly.pdbx_seq_one_letter_code
_entity_poly.pdbx_strand_id
1 'polypeptide(L)'
;QASAQSMLGVHASAQAIIHFGKVARKHNLTGVCLDSLARIYSIPSVPIVDCFQKIRQQVKCYLQAANVLGKNELQEGLEVIESTNLKYFAKEMTAELYALKGMLLAQIGRADDANKAFSAAVQMHDTLVKAWALWGDHLEQVFT
;
A
#
# COMPACT_ATOMS: atom_id res chain seq x y z
N GLN A 1 27.28 18.85 1.11
CA GLN A 1 27.05 18.15 2.39
C GLN A 1 25.78 18.61 3.12
N ALA A 2 25.45 19.92 3.15
CA ALA A 2 24.23 20.41 3.81
C ALA A 2 22.88 19.86 3.28
N SER A 3 22.75 19.57 1.97
CA SER A 3 21.48 19.06 1.41
C SER A 3 21.17 17.61 1.77
N ALA A 4 22.17 16.81 2.13
CA ALA A 4 21.97 15.41 2.55
C ALA A 4 21.43 15.35 3.99
N GLN A 5 21.89 16.22 4.89
CA GLN A 5 21.39 16.29 6.26
C GLN A 5 19.97 16.85 6.36
N SER A 6 19.60 17.83 5.52
CA SER A 6 18.20 18.28 5.43
C SER A 6 17.27 17.17 4.94
N MET A 7 17.72 16.34 3.99
CA MET A 7 16.95 15.17 3.54
C MET A 7 16.77 14.11 4.64
N LEU A 8 17.76 13.90 5.50
CA LEU A 8 17.63 12.95 6.63
C LEU A 8 16.58 13.41 7.65
N GLY A 9 16.53 14.70 8.00
CA GLY A 9 15.51 15.22 8.93
C GLY A 9 14.10 15.13 8.37
N VAL A 10 13.95 15.39 7.06
CA VAL A 10 12.69 15.22 6.32
C VAL A 10 12.26 13.75 6.30
N HIS A 11 13.18 12.85 5.97
CA HIS A 11 12.93 11.40 5.96
C HIS A 11 12.52 10.90 7.34
N ALA A 12 13.22 11.30 8.40
CA ALA A 12 12.90 10.91 9.78
C ALA A 12 11.50 11.40 10.20
N SER A 13 11.13 12.62 9.81
CA SER A 13 9.79 13.17 10.07
C SER A 13 8.70 12.39 9.34
N ALA A 14 8.90 12.08 8.06
CA ALA A 14 7.96 11.27 7.27
C ALA A 14 7.82 9.85 7.85
N GLN A 15 8.94 9.22 8.21
CA GLN A 15 8.94 7.91 8.85
C GLN A 15 8.20 7.90 10.18
N ALA A 16 8.34 8.93 11.01
CA ALA A 16 7.61 9.04 12.27
C ALA A 16 6.09 9.06 12.05
N ILE A 17 5.63 9.86 11.08
CA ILE A 17 4.20 9.94 10.68
C ILE A 17 3.70 8.57 10.21
N ILE A 18 4.43 7.93 9.29
CA ILE A 18 4.05 6.64 8.70
C ILE A 18 4.05 5.53 9.76
N HIS A 19 5.04 5.53 10.65
CA HIS A 19 5.15 4.55 11.72
C HIS A 19 4.01 4.70 12.73
N PHE A 20 3.67 5.93 13.10
CA PHE A 20 2.52 6.18 13.96
C PHE A 20 1.21 5.68 13.31
N GLY A 21 0.99 5.97 12.02
CA GLY A 21 -0.15 5.43 11.27
C GLY A 21 -0.16 3.90 11.24
N LYS A 22 1.01 3.26 11.09
CA LYS A 22 1.15 1.79 11.18
C LYS A 22 0.72 1.24 12.53
N VAL A 23 1.13 1.88 13.62
CA VAL A 23 0.73 1.47 14.98
C VAL A 23 -0.77 1.67 15.19
N ALA A 24 -1.31 2.84 14.85
CA ALA A 24 -2.74 3.12 14.94
C ALA A 24 -3.58 2.07 14.19
N ARG A 25 -3.20 1.74 12.95
CA ARG A 25 -3.84 0.67 12.17
C ARG A 25 -3.78 -0.68 12.91
N LYS A 26 -2.62 -1.07 13.44
CA LYS A 26 -2.48 -2.34 14.18
C LYS A 26 -3.36 -2.41 15.43
N HIS A 27 -3.72 -1.26 16.00
CA HIS A 27 -4.67 -1.16 17.12
C HIS A 27 -6.12 -0.96 16.68
N ASN A 28 -6.45 -1.24 15.40
CA ASN A 28 -7.78 -1.08 14.81
C ASN A 28 -8.32 0.38 14.81
N LEU A 29 -7.45 1.37 14.97
CA LEU A 29 -7.82 2.80 14.90
C LEU A 29 -7.63 3.31 13.47
N THR A 30 -8.51 2.90 12.56
CA THR A 30 -8.39 3.17 11.12
C THR A 30 -8.50 4.66 10.78
N GLY A 31 -9.45 5.38 11.38
CA GLY A 31 -9.58 6.84 11.22
C GLY A 31 -8.29 7.59 11.63
N VAL A 32 -7.77 7.28 12.82
CA VAL A 32 -6.52 7.87 13.33
C VAL A 32 -5.33 7.55 12.43
N CYS A 33 -5.29 6.34 11.85
CA CYS A 33 -4.26 5.98 10.87
C CYS A 33 -4.33 6.90 9.64
N LEU A 34 -5.51 7.04 9.02
CA LEU A 34 -5.68 7.85 7.82
C LEU A 34 -5.37 9.34 8.07
N ASP A 35 -5.90 9.90 9.17
CA ASP A 35 -5.63 11.28 9.58
C ASP A 35 -4.13 11.53 9.81
N SER A 36 -3.47 10.57 10.43
CA SER A 36 -2.02 10.66 10.65
C SER A 36 -1.25 10.64 9.34
N LEU A 37 -1.58 9.73 8.42
CA LEU A 37 -0.91 9.64 7.12
C LEU A 37 -1.14 10.91 6.27
N ALA A 38 -2.28 11.57 6.41
CA ALA A 38 -2.56 12.84 5.71
C ALA A 38 -1.60 13.96 6.13
N ARG A 39 -1.07 13.93 7.37
CA ARG A 39 -0.06 14.91 7.82
C ARG A 39 1.25 14.86 7.04
N ILE A 40 1.50 13.82 6.25
CA ILE A 40 2.71 13.77 5.40
C ILE A 40 2.79 14.96 4.43
N TYR A 41 1.64 15.52 4.03
CA TYR A 41 1.57 16.68 3.15
C TYR A 41 2.04 17.99 3.82
N SER A 42 2.25 18.00 5.14
CA SER A 42 2.90 19.12 5.83
C SER A 42 4.41 19.21 5.53
N ILE A 43 5.00 18.15 4.96
CA ILE A 43 6.40 18.09 4.59
C ILE A 43 6.53 18.59 3.13
N PRO A 44 7.28 19.68 2.86
CA PRO A 44 7.31 20.33 1.54
C PRO A 44 7.84 19.45 0.41
N SER A 45 8.76 18.52 0.70
CA SER A 45 9.35 17.63 -0.29
C SER A 45 9.56 16.24 0.31
N VAL A 46 8.60 15.35 0.08
CA VAL A 46 8.63 13.99 0.63
C VAL A 46 9.44 13.08 -0.30
N PRO A 47 10.44 12.35 0.20
CA PRO A 47 11.19 11.36 -0.58
C PRO A 47 10.26 10.28 -1.16
N ILE A 48 10.57 9.82 -2.38
CA ILE A 48 9.73 8.84 -3.08
C ILE A 48 9.52 7.54 -2.29
N VAL A 49 10.54 7.10 -1.54
CA VAL A 49 10.47 5.93 -0.66
C VAL A 49 9.39 6.11 0.43
N ASP A 50 9.27 7.31 1.00
CA ASP A 50 8.27 7.61 2.02
C ASP A 50 6.87 7.75 1.43
N CYS A 51 6.76 8.33 0.23
CA CYS A 51 5.51 8.32 -0.53
C CYS A 51 5.00 6.89 -0.73
N PHE A 52 5.89 5.97 -1.14
CA PHE A 52 5.55 4.55 -1.25
C PHE A 52 5.11 3.96 0.09
N GLN A 53 5.87 4.16 1.17
CA GLN A 53 5.51 3.61 2.48
C GLN A 53 4.17 4.17 2.99
N LYS A 54 3.86 5.44 2.71
CA LYS A 54 2.56 6.05 3.00
C LYS A 54 1.44 5.38 2.22
N ILE A 55 1.57 5.24 0.90
CA ILE A 55 0.56 4.59 0.04
C ILE A 55 0.32 3.16 0.51
N ARG A 56 1.41 2.41 0.73
CA ARG A 56 1.37 1.04 1.22
C ARG A 56 0.62 0.92 2.55
N GLN A 57 0.83 1.85 3.47
CA GLN A 57 0.17 1.83 4.77
C GLN A 57 -1.29 2.29 4.69
N GLN A 58 -1.61 3.24 3.80
CA GLN A 58 -2.97 3.67 3.52
C GLN A 58 -3.81 2.53 2.93
N VAL A 59 -3.29 1.82 1.91
CA VAL A 59 -3.95 0.65 1.31
C VAL A 59 -4.20 -0.46 2.35
N LYS A 60 -3.19 -0.76 3.18
CA LYS A 60 -3.35 -1.73 4.28
C LYS A 60 -4.41 -1.29 5.30
N CYS A 61 -4.59 0.01 5.50
CA CYS A 61 -5.62 0.54 6.37
C CYS A 61 -7.02 0.28 5.79
N TYR A 62 -7.22 0.55 4.49
CA TYR A 62 -8.49 0.28 3.81
C TYR A 62 -8.84 -1.22 3.77
N LEU A 63 -7.87 -2.10 3.49
CA LEU A 63 -8.06 -3.55 3.57
C LEU A 63 -8.53 -4.01 4.96
N GLN A 64 -8.02 -3.39 6.03
CA GLN A 64 -8.42 -3.72 7.39
C GLN A 64 -9.76 -3.07 7.77
N ALA A 65 -9.99 -1.84 7.32
CA ALA A 65 -11.24 -1.12 7.54
C ALA A 65 -12.42 -1.84 6.89
N ALA A 66 -12.21 -2.44 5.72
CA ALA A 66 -13.23 -3.21 5.02
C ALA A 66 -13.80 -4.38 5.84
N ASN A 67 -13.01 -4.97 6.75
CA ASN A 67 -13.48 -6.03 7.64
C ASN A 67 -14.55 -5.55 8.64
N VAL A 68 -14.61 -4.24 8.91
CA VAL A 68 -15.51 -3.63 9.90
C VAL A 68 -16.58 -2.76 9.23
N LEU A 69 -16.18 -1.96 8.24
CA LEU A 69 -17.03 -0.94 7.60
C LEU A 69 -17.64 -1.42 6.28
N GLY A 70 -17.16 -2.54 5.73
CA GLY A 70 -17.69 -3.15 4.49
C GLY A 70 -16.91 -2.81 3.22
N LYS A 71 -17.42 -3.30 2.09
CA LYS A 71 -16.70 -3.31 0.80
C LYS A 71 -16.40 -1.93 0.20
N ASN A 72 -17.09 -0.87 0.62
CA ASN A 72 -16.85 0.48 0.09
C ASN A 72 -15.41 0.95 0.35
N GLU A 73 -14.84 0.60 1.52
CA GLU A 73 -13.45 0.94 1.85
C GLU A 73 -12.43 0.28 0.90
N LEU A 74 -12.77 -0.89 0.33
CA LEU A 74 -11.89 -1.55 -0.65
C LEU A 74 -11.78 -0.75 -1.94
N GLN A 75 -12.87 -0.08 -2.35
CA GLN A 75 -12.88 0.76 -3.54
C GLN A 75 -11.98 1.99 -3.35
N GLU A 76 -12.06 2.64 -2.19
CA GLU A 76 -11.15 3.74 -1.80
C GLU A 76 -9.68 3.30 -1.82
N GLY A 77 -9.39 2.11 -1.28
CA GLY A 77 -8.06 1.52 -1.33
C GLY A 77 -7.56 1.27 -2.75
N LEU A 78 -8.46 0.86 -3.66
CA LEU A 78 -8.14 0.63 -5.07
C LEU A 78 -7.83 1.94 -5.79
N GLU A 79 -8.64 2.97 -5.57
CA GLU A 79 -8.47 4.30 -6.16
C GLU A 79 -7.14 4.95 -5.75
N VAL A 80 -6.70 4.74 -4.50
CA VAL A 80 -5.37 5.20 -4.04
C VAL A 80 -4.25 4.60 -4.88
N ILE A 81 -4.35 3.31 -5.27
CA ILE A 81 -3.34 2.68 -6.12
C ILE A 81 -3.46 3.18 -7.56
N GLU A 82 -4.68 3.28 -8.10
CA GLU A 82 -4.90 3.66 -9.51
C GLU A 82 -4.58 5.12 -9.81
N SER A 83 -4.75 6.02 -8.84
CA SER A 83 -4.35 7.42 -8.93
C SER A 83 -2.84 7.64 -8.73
N THR A 84 -2.10 6.61 -8.31
CA THR A 84 -0.66 6.70 -8.09
C THR A 84 0.10 6.61 -9.42
N ASN A 85 0.95 7.59 -9.72
CA ASN A 85 1.82 7.53 -10.89
C ASN A 85 3.01 6.58 -10.64
N LEU A 86 2.86 5.32 -11.07
CA LEU A 86 3.80 4.23 -10.81
C LEU A 86 5.18 4.41 -11.45
N LYS A 87 5.34 5.32 -12.42
CA LYS A 87 6.60 5.53 -13.17
C LYS A 87 7.75 6.02 -12.29
N TYR A 88 7.44 6.64 -11.15
CA TYR A 88 8.45 7.17 -10.23
C TYR A 88 8.97 6.12 -9.24
N PHE A 89 8.32 4.96 -9.14
CA PHE A 89 8.70 3.92 -8.19
C PHE A 89 9.60 2.87 -8.83
N ALA A 90 10.52 2.32 -8.03
CA ALA A 90 11.31 1.17 -8.42
C ALA A 90 10.41 -0.04 -8.70
N LYS A 91 10.86 -0.96 -9.56
CA LYS A 91 10.09 -2.16 -9.94
C LYS A 91 9.60 -2.96 -8.74
N GLU A 92 10.44 -3.09 -7.71
CA GLU A 92 10.12 -3.79 -6.46
C GLU A 92 8.94 -3.16 -5.71
N MET A 93 8.91 -1.82 -5.61
CA MET A 93 7.83 -1.08 -4.97
C MET A 93 6.54 -1.19 -5.78
N THR A 94 6.65 -1.05 -7.11
CA THR A 94 5.52 -1.19 -8.01
C THR A 94 4.93 -2.60 -7.94
N ALA A 95 5.77 -3.64 -7.88
CA ALA A 95 5.34 -5.02 -7.68
C ALA A 95 4.56 -5.19 -6.37
N GLU A 96 5.02 -4.61 -5.24
CA GLU A 96 4.26 -4.67 -3.99
C GLU A 96 2.90 -3.96 -4.09
N LEU A 97 2.80 -2.84 -4.82
CA LEU A 97 1.52 -2.17 -5.06
C LEU A 97 0.58 -3.01 -5.92
N TYR A 98 1.08 -3.70 -6.96
CA TYR A 98 0.27 -4.61 -7.76
C TYR A 98 -0.22 -5.82 -6.96
N ALA A 99 0.61 -6.36 -6.06
CA ALA A 99 0.17 -7.43 -5.16
C ALA A 99 -0.95 -6.95 -4.22
N LEU A 100 -0.85 -5.74 -3.66
CA LEU A 100 -1.91 -5.14 -2.85
C LEU A 100 -3.18 -4.85 -3.67
N LYS A 101 -3.04 -4.41 -4.92
CA LYS A 101 -4.17 -4.26 -5.87
C LYS A 101 -4.87 -5.59 -6.09
N GLY A 102 -4.12 -6.68 -6.27
CA GLY A 102 -4.66 -8.03 -6.36
C GLY A 102 -5.51 -8.40 -5.15
N MET A 103 -5.01 -8.14 -3.93
CA MET A 103 -5.77 -8.39 -2.70
C MET A 103 -7.09 -7.61 -2.64
N LEU A 104 -7.06 -6.31 -2.99
CA LEU A 104 -8.26 -5.48 -3.01
C LEU A 104 -9.29 -6.03 -4.01
N LEU A 105 -8.86 -6.33 -5.23
CA LEU A 105 -9.73 -6.86 -6.29
C LEU A 105 -10.33 -8.22 -5.90
N ALA A 106 -9.55 -9.09 -5.27
CA ALA A 106 -10.00 -10.38 -4.77
C ALA A 106 -11.13 -10.20 -3.74
N GLN A 107 -10.94 -9.35 -2.72
CA GLN A 107 -11.95 -9.11 -1.69
C GLN A 107 -13.20 -8.38 -2.21
N ILE A 108 -13.06 -7.54 -3.25
CA ILE A 108 -14.21 -6.92 -3.93
C ILE A 108 -15.06 -8.00 -4.62
N GLY A 109 -14.42 -9.04 -5.16
CA GLY A 109 -15.04 -10.13 -5.93
C GLY A 109 -14.65 -10.15 -7.41
N ARG A 110 -13.61 -9.40 -7.81
CA ARG A 110 -13.12 -9.32 -9.19
C ARG A 110 -11.94 -10.28 -9.40
N ALA A 111 -12.21 -11.58 -9.32
CA ALA A 111 -11.16 -12.62 -9.30
C ALA A 111 -10.24 -12.62 -10.53
N ASP A 112 -10.78 -12.41 -11.73
CA ASP A 112 -9.97 -12.37 -12.97
C ASP A 112 -9.00 -11.19 -12.99
N ASP A 113 -9.44 -10.02 -12.53
CA ASP A 113 -8.59 -8.84 -12.46
C ASP A 113 -7.57 -8.95 -11.33
N ALA A 114 -7.93 -9.60 -10.22
CA ALA A 114 -7.00 -9.95 -9.16
C ALA A 114 -5.88 -10.86 -9.69
N ASN A 115 -6.21 -11.89 -10.46
CA ASN A 115 -5.23 -12.78 -11.09
C ASN A 115 -4.28 -12.03 -12.02
N LYS A 116 -4.79 -11.11 -12.85
CA LYS A 116 -3.94 -10.26 -13.70
C LYS A 116 -2.99 -9.38 -12.86
N ALA A 117 -3.49 -8.79 -11.78
CA ALA A 117 -2.68 -7.94 -10.90
C ALA A 117 -1.57 -8.73 -10.18
N PHE A 118 -1.88 -9.92 -9.66
CA PHE A 118 -0.88 -10.79 -9.05
C PHE A 118 0.17 -11.28 -10.04
N SER A 119 -0.26 -11.72 -11.23
CA SER A 119 0.65 -12.13 -12.31
C SER A 119 1.60 -10.99 -12.70
N ALA A 120 1.08 -9.77 -12.85
CA ALA A 120 1.91 -8.59 -13.11
C ALA A 120 2.92 -8.33 -11.97
N ALA A 121 2.49 -8.44 -10.70
CA ALA A 121 3.38 -8.24 -9.56
C ALA A 121 4.61 -9.16 -9.58
N VAL A 122 4.39 -10.46 -9.78
CA VAL A 122 5.48 -11.45 -9.76
C VAL A 122 6.35 -11.39 -11.03
N GLN A 123 5.81 -10.98 -12.18
CA GLN A 123 6.61 -10.74 -13.37
C GLN A 123 7.52 -9.52 -13.23
N MET A 124 7.09 -8.50 -12.47
CA MET A 124 7.89 -7.30 -12.22
C MET A 124 9.02 -7.55 -11.22
N HIS A 125 8.78 -8.39 -10.21
CA HIS A 125 9.75 -8.77 -9.20
C HIS A 125 9.49 -10.19 -8.69
N ASP A 126 10.12 -11.17 -9.32
CA ASP A 126 9.92 -12.61 -9.11
C ASP A 126 10.40 -13.08 -7.72
N THR A 127 11.41 -12.42 -7.14
CA THR A 127 11.89 -12.70 -5.79
C THR A 127 11.00 -12.10 -4.69
N LEU A 128 9.89 -11.42 -5.02
CA LEU A 128 8.92 -10.94 -4.04
C LEU A 128 8.07 -12.10 -3.49
N VAL A 129 8.62 -12.86 -2.55
CA VAL A 129 7.97 -14.03 -1.93
C VAL A 129 6.54 -13.73 -1.46
N LYS A 130 6.32 -12.52 -0.93
CA LYS A 130 5.01 -12.10 -0.45
C LYS A 130 3.95 -12.03 -1.57
N ALA A 131 4.31 -11.61 -2.77
CA ALA A 131 3.38 -11.55 -3.89
C ALA A 131 2.94 -12.95 -4.32
N TRP A 132 3.87 -13.91 -4.35
CA TRP A 132 3.57 -15.32 -4.62
C TRP A 132 2.66 -15.94 -3.57
N ALA A 133 2.93 -15.70 -2.28
CA ALA A 133 2.09 -16.20 -1.20
C ALA A 133 0.65 -15.68 -1.31
N LEU A 134 0.48 -14.37 -1.51
CA LEU A 134 -0.84 -13.76 -1.68
C LEU A 134 -1.58 -14.28 -2.92
N TRP A 135 -0.86 -14.54 -4.01
CA TRP A 135 -1.48 -15.11 -5.20
C TRP A 135 -1.90 -16.55 -4.97
N GLY A 136 -1.08 -17.34 -4.26
CA GLY A 136 -1.43 -18.70 -3.83
C GLY A 136 -2.71 -18.73 -3.00
N ASP A 137 -2.79 -17.89 -1.96
CA ASP A 137 -3.98 -17.76 -1.09
C ASP A 137 -5.23 -17.40 -1.92
N HIS A 138 -5.10 -16.50 -2.90
CA HIS A 138 -6.19 -16.13 -3.81
C HIS A 138 -6.63 -17.31 -4.69
N LEU A 139 -5.69 -18.06 -5.27
CA LEU A 139 -6.01 -19.23 -6.08
C LEU A 139 -6.70 -20.32 -5.26
N GLU A 140 -6.26 -20.54 -4.02
CA GLU A 140 -6.91 -21.48 -3.10
C GLU A 140 -8.37 -21.09 -2.86
N GLN A 141 -8.66 -19.81 -2.61
CA GLN A 141 -10.03 -19.29 -2.44
C GLN A 141 -10.90 -19.39 -3.69
N VAL A 142 -10.31 -19.34 -4.88
CA VAL A 142 -11.05 -19.42 -6.15
C VAL A 142 -11.42 -20.88 -6.49
N PHE A 143 -10.57 -21.84 -6.12
CA PHE A 143 -10.71 -23.24 -6.54
C PHE A 143 -11.14 -24.21 -5.43
N THR A 144 -11.31 -23.74 -4.19
CA THR A 144 -11.79 -24.52 -3.03
C THR A 144 -13.10 -23.97 -2.51
#